data_AF-A0A151UF98-F1
#
_entry.id   AF-A0A151UF98-F1
#
_cell.length_a   1.000
_cell.length_b   1.000
_cell.length_c   1.000
_cell.angle_alpha   90.00
_cell.angle_beta   90.00
_cell.angle_gamma   90.00
#
_symmetry.space_group_name_H-M   'P 1'
#
loop_
_entity.id
_entity.type
_entity.pdbx_description
1 polymer ?
#
loop_
_entity_poly.entity_id
_entity_poly.type
_entity_poly.pdbx_seq_one_letter_code
_entity_poly.pdbx_strand_id
1 'polypeptide(L)' 'PIIIHYYLTFLFTANTIFSHYCLYNFLLLHIHLSIHSFIYRQNNHFMHFLLLAKSLLFSFLDHFHSCTLLFKL' A
#
# COMPACT_ATOMS: atom_id res chain seq x y z
N PRO A 1 -14.68 -12.88 -0.70
CA PRO A 1 -13.87 -12.81 0.55
C PRO A 1 -12.77 -11.74 0.40
N ILE A 2 -12.52 -10.92 1.44
CA ILE A 2 -11.54 -9.83 1.42
C ILE A 2 -10.42 -10.18 2.41
N ILE A 3 -9.16 -10.07 1.97
CA ILE A 3 -7.99 -10.24 2.84
C ILE A 3 -7.36 -8.88 3.09
N ILE A 4 -7.01 -8.57 4.35
CA ILE A 4 -6.33 -7.34 4.73
C ILE A 4 -4.82 -7.63 4.86
N HIS A 5 -3.99 -6.86 4.16
CA HIS A 5 -2.53 -7.05 4.13
C HIS A 5 -1.77 -5.78 4.51
N TYR A 6 -0.80 -5.89 5.42
CA TYR A 6 0.02 -4.77 5.87
C TYR A 6 1.28 -4.62 5.02
N TYR A 7 1.23 -3.80 3.97
CA TYR A 7 2.32 -3.65 2.98
C TYR A 7 3.68 -3.33 3.61
N LEU A 8 3.69 -2.41 4.57
CA LEU A 8 4.91 -1.89 5.15
C LEU A 8 5.61 -2.89 6.09
N THR A 9 4.85 -3.83 6.64
CA THR A 9 5.35 -4.86 7.55
C THR A 9 5.80 -6.12 6.80
N PHE A 10 5.10 -6.47 5.73
CA PHE A 10 5.38 -7.68 4.93
C PHE A 10 6.41 -7.45 3.81
N LEU A 11 6.87 -6.21 3.62
CA LEU A 11 7.81 -5.81 2.57
C LEU A 11 7.29 -6.07 1.14
N PHE A 12 8.05 -5.55 0.17
CA PHE A 12 7.71 -5.59 -1.26
C PHE A 12 7.56 -7.02 -1.79
N THR A 13 8.44 -7.93 -1.37
CA THR A 13 8.51 -9.31 -1.88
C THR A 13 7.32 -10.15 -1.43
N ALA A 14 6.88 -10.05 -0.17
CA ALA A 14 5.69 -10.80 0.24
C ALA A 14 4.42 -10.19 -0.36
N ASN A 15 4.39 -8.87 -0.58
CA ASN A 15 3.24 -8.20 -1.19
C ASN A 15 2.97 -8.65 -2.63
N THR A 16 4.02 -8.87 -3.44
CA THR A 16 3.87 -9.38 -4.81
C THR A 16 3.41 -10.84 -4.82
N ILE A 17 3.95 -11.67 -3.92
CA ILE A 17 3.53 -13.08 -3.75
C ILE A 17 2.05 -13.15 -3.34
N PHE A 18 1.64 -12.32 -2.39
CA PHE A 18 0.27 -12.29 -1.87
C PHE A 18 -0.73 -11.74 -2.89
N SER A 19 -0.33 -10.74 -3.67
CA SER A 19 -1.10 -10.21 -4.80
C SER A 19 -1.34 -11.29 -5.86
N HIS A 20 -0.30 -12.01 -6.27
CA HIS A 20 -0.42 -13.14 -7.18
C HIS A 20 -1.34 -14.24 -6.61
N TYR A 21 -1.18 -14.60 -5.34
CA TYR A 21 -2.06 -15.57 -4.69
C TYR A 21 -3.52 -15.14 -4.70
N CYS A 22 -3.81 -13.85 -4.48
CA CYS A 22 -5.17 -13.34 -4.50
C CYS A 22 -5.76 -13.33 -5.91
N LEU A 23 -4.96 -13.02 -6.93
CA LEU A 23 -5.35 -13.13 -8.34
C LEU A 23 -5.74 -14.56 -8.73
N TYR A 24 -4.91 -15.55 -8.37
CA TYR A 24 -5.18 -16.96 -8.72
C TYR A 24 -6.42 -17.53 -8.01
N ASN A 25 -6.81 -16.95 -6.87
CA ASN A 25 -7.93 -17.43 -6.07
C ASN A 25 -9.18 -16.53 -6.14
N PHE A 26 -9.19 -15.53 -7.04
CA PHE A 26 -10.27 -14.54 -7.17
C PHE A 26 -10.63 -13.85 -5.83
N LEU A 27 -9.61 -13.53 -5.04
CA LEU A 27 -9.75 -12.86 -3.75
C LEU A 27 -9.42 -11.37 -3.88
N LEU A 28 -10.17 -10.54 -3.16
CA LEU A 28 -9.88 -9.11 -3.07
C LEU A 28 -8.83 -8.88 -1.99
N LEU A 29 -7.73 -8.23 -2.35
CA LEU A 29 -6.66 -7.89 -1.42
C LEU A 29 -6.73 -6.39 -1.06
N HIS A 30 -7.05 -6.12 0.21
CA HIS A 30 -7.11 -4.77 0.75
C HIS A 30 -5.80 -4.44 1.47
N ILE A 31 -5.05 -3.46 0.98
CA ILE A 31 -3.78 -3.06 1.61
C ILE A 31 -4.03 -2.06 2.73
N HIS A 32 -3.48 -2.34 3.90
CA HIS A 32 -3.43 -1.40 5.02
C HIS A 32 -2.02 -0.81 5.17
N LEU A 33 -1.94 0.52 5.13
CA LEU A 33 -0.71 1.32 5.27
C LEU A 33 -0.34 1.51 6.75
N SER A 34 -0.12 0.42 7.49
CA SER A 34 0.34 0.49 8.88
C SER A 34 1.75 1.07 8.95
N ILE A 35 2.03 1.87 9.98
CA ILE A 35 3.34 2.48 10.23
C ILE A 35 3.73 3.54 9.18
N HIS A 36 2.86 3.83 8.21
CA HIS A 36 3.18 4.76 7.13
C HIS A 36 3.59 6.14 7.69
N SER A 37 2.91 6.65 8.73
CA SER A 37 3.21 7.93 9.38
C SER A 37 4.58 8.02 10.04
N PHE A 38 5.25 6.90 10.29
CA PHE A 38 6.62 6.91 10.76
C PHE A 38 7.62 7.29 9.65
N ILE A 39 7.28 7.01 8.38
CA ILE A 39 8.20 7.07 7.24
C ILE A 39 8.04 8.33 6.38
N TYR A 40 6.90 9.02 6.39
CA TYR A 40 6.77 10.26 5.60
C TYR A 40 6.40 11.50 6.42
N ARG A 41 6.29 11.40 7.75
CA ARG A 41 5.95 12.55 8.61
C ARG A 41 7.09 13.58 8.70
N GLN A 42 8.34 13.15 8.52
CA GLN A 42 9.51 14.03 8.57
C GLN A 42 10.07 14.24 7.16
N ASN A 43 9.91 15.46 6.64
CA ASN A 43 10.29 15.83 5.27
C ASN A 43 11.81 15.86 5.02
N ASN A 44 12.64 15.89 6.07
CA ASN A 44 14.08 16.09 5.95
C ASN A 44 14.91 14.82 6.13
N HIS A 45 14.31 13.71 6.56
CA HIS A 45 15.05 12.49 6.93
C HIS A 45 14.48 11.22 6.30
N PHE A 46 13.25 11.26 5.79
CA PHE A 46 12.59 10.06 5.30
C PHE A 46 11.89 10.26 3.95
N MET A 47 11.26 9.20 3.46
CA MET A 47 10.72 9.11 2.11
C MET A 47 9.34 9.77 2.01
N HIS A 48 9.11 10.56 0.96
CA HIS A 48 7.80 11.11 0.68
C HIS A 48 6.76 10.01 0.43
N PHE A 49 5.54 10.23 0.94
CA PHE A 49 4.40 9.32 0.76
C PHE A 49 4.15 8.95 -0.71
N LEU A 50 4.37 9.87 -1.63
CA LEU A 50 4.21 9.64 -3.08
C LEU A 50 5.13 8.55 -3.62
N LEU A 51 6.37 8.43 -3.12
CA LEU A 51 7.26 7.33 -3.51
C LEU A 51 6.75 5.99 -3.00
N LEU A 52 6.23 5.95 -1.78
CA LEU A 52 5.66 4.74 -1.20
C LEU A 52 4.36 4.33 -1.91
N ALA A 53 3.51 5.29 -2.28
CA ALA A 53 2.29 5.06 -3.05
C ALA A 53 2.59 4.56 -4.48
N LYS A 54 3.63 5.10 -5.13
CA LYS A 54 4.08 4.60 -6.45
C LYS A 54 4.64 3.18 -6.36
N SER A 55 5.41 2.86 -5.32
CA SER A 55 5.94 1.51 -5.14
C SER A 55 4.82 0.49 -4.87
N LEU A 56 3.83 0.87 -4.05
CA LEU A 56 2.58 0.12 -3.85
C LEU A 56 1.85 -0.16 -5.15
N LEU A 57 1.67 0.86 -5.99
CA LEU A 57 1.00 0.72 -7.27
C LEU A 57 1.76 -0.25 -8.19
N PHE A 58 3.09 -0.19 -8.20
CA PHE A 58 3.92 -1.14 -8.95
C PHE A 58 3.84 -2.58 -8.41
N SER A 59 3.72 -2.80 -7.10
CA SER A 59 3.59 -4.15 -6.52
C SER A 59 2.21 -4.79 -6.75
N PHE A 60 1.21 -4.02 -7.15
CA PHE A 60 -0.19 -4.35 -6.84
C PHE A 60 -1.19 -3.90 -7.90
N LEU A 61 -0.76 -3.76 -9.15
CA LEU A 61 -1.49 -3.03 -10.17
C LEU A 61 -2.79 -3.74 -10.60
N ASP A 62 -3.85 -3.51 -9.80
CA ASP A 62 -5.26 -3.66 -10.19
C ASP A 62 -6.15 -2.49 -9.74
N HIS A 63 -5.98 -1.85 -8.57
CA HIS A 63 -6.60 -0.53 -8.25
C HIS A 63 -6.00 0.10 -6.96
N PHE A 64 -5.60 1.39 -6.98
CA PHE A 64 -5.16 2.15 -5.80
C PHE A 64 -6.09 3.35 -5.56
N HIS A 65 -6.59 3.51 -4.33
CA HIS A 65 -7.46 4.63 -3.95
C HIS A 65 -6.60 5.87 -3.68
N SER A 66 -6.60 6.81 -4.63
CA SER A 66 -5.97 8.12 -4.50
C SER A 66 -6.95 9.06 -3.78
N CYS A 67 -6.57 9.53 -2.58
CA CYS A 67 -7.41 10.39 -1.77
C CYS A 67 -7.82 11.67 -2.52
N THR A 68 -9.11 11.97 -2.53
CA THR A 68 -9.68 13.24 -2.99
C THR A 68 -9.32 14.39 -2.04
N LEU A 69 -8.90 15.51 -2.61
CA LEU A 69 -8.60 16.80 -1.97
C LEU A 69 -9.87 17.41 -1.34
N LEU A 70 -10.33 16.90 -0.21
CA LEU A 70 -11.35 17.54 0.60
C LEU A 70 -10.80 17.77 2.00
N PHE A 71 -10.43 19.03 2.24
CA PHE A 71 -10.07 19.52 3.56
C PHE A 71 -11.22 19.25 4.54
N LYS A 72 -10.99 18.32 5.48
CA LYS A 72 -11.55 18.45 6.81
C LYS A 72 -10.58 17.82 7.82
N LEU A 73 -10.20 18.68 8.77
CA LEU A 73 -9.31 18.43 9.90
C LEU A 73 -9.81 17.28 10.75
#